data_AF-A0A6P5A5L9-F1
#
_entry.id   AF-A0A6P5A5L9-F1
#
_cell.length_a   1.000
_cell.length_b   1.000
_cell.length_c   1.000
_cell.angle_alpha   90.00
_cell.angle_beta   90.00
_cell.angle_gamma   90.00
#
_symmetry.space_group_name_H-M   'P 1'
#
loop_
_entity.id
_entity.type
_entity.pdbx_description
1 polymer ?
#
loop_
_entity_poly.entity_id
_entity_poly.type
_entity_poly.pdbx_seq_one_letter_code
_entity_poly.pdbx_strand_id
1 'polypeptide(L)'
;MPTVNWARIAPGTNVTHSIVLTPLKSGKFNFTAAELSYVPSEGAQPQIGYTSGPGEGGIMPERDYDRKFSPHILDWAAFAVMTLPSIGIPLMLWYSSNRKYRISSKAKKH
;
A
#
# COMPACT_ATOMS: atom_id res chain seq x y z
N MET A 1 20.59 -17.08 6.53
CA MET A 1 19.76 -16.46 5.48
C MET A 1 19.01 -17.56 4.76
N PRO A 2 17.78 -17.34 4.26
CA PRO A 2 17.07 -18.38 3.52
C PRO A 2 17.87 -18.76 2.27
N THR A 3 18.05 -20.06 2.06
CA THR A 3 18.78 -20.64 0.94
C THR A 3 17.85 -21.57 0.18
N VAL A 4 17.92 -21.54 -1.14
CA VAL A 4 17.10 -22.39 -2.02
C VAL A 4 18.04 -23.12 -2.97
N ASN A 5 17.84 -24.43 -3.09
CA ASN A 5 18.64 -25.30 -3.92
C ASN A 5 17.74 -26.05 -4.91
N TRP A 6 18.14 -26.08 -6.18
CA TRP A 6 17.49 -26.88 -7.21
C TRP A 6 18.45 -27.96 -7.69
N ALA A 7 18.01 -29.22 -7.68
CA ALA A 7 18.85 -30.33 -8.12
C ALA A 7 19.12 -30.30 -9.63
N ARG A 8 18.13 -29.89 -10.43
CA ARG A 8 18.24 -29.77 -11.89
C ARG A 8 17.23 -28.77 -12.41
N ILE A 9 17.63 -28.00 -13.42
CA ILE A 9 16.73 -27.13 -14.21
C ILE A 9 16.73 -27.68 -15.64
N ALA A 10 15.55 -27.84 -16.23
CA ALA A 10 15.43 -28.40 -17.57
C ALA A 10 15.91 -27.40 -18.64
N PRO A 11 16.47 -27.87 -19.78
CA PRO A 11 16.91 -26.97 -20.84
C PRO A 11 15.77 -26.08 -21.34
N GLY A 12 16.04 -24.78 -21.52
CA GLY A 12 15.05 -23.81 -21.99
C GLY A 12 13.95 -23.44 -20.98
N THR A 13 14.09 -23.84 -19.71
CA THR A 13 13.11 -23.51 -18.66
C THR A 13 13.64 -22.44 -17.70
N ASN A 14 12.74 -21.59 -17.21
CA ASN A 14 13.04 -20.56 -16.22
C ASN A 14 12.40 -20.90 -14.89
N VAL A 15 13.14 -20.68 -13.80
CA VAL A 15 12.65 -20.85 -12.43
C VAL A 15 12.75 -19.51 -11.71
N THR A 16 11.66 -19.10 -11.06
CA THR A 16 11.62 -17.89 -10.25
C THR A 16 11.11 -18.25 -8.85
N HIS A 17 11.80 -17.75 -7.83
CA HIS A 17 11.41 -17.96 -6.44
C HIS A 17 11.37 -16.62 -5.71
N SER A 18 10.27 -16.38 -4.98
CA SER A 18 10.03 -15.14 -4.25
C SER A 18 9.82 -15.45 -2.78
N ILE A 19 10.53 -14.73 -1.93
CA ILE A 19 10.46 -14.87 -0.47
C ILE A 19 9.93 -13.55 0.09
N VAL A 20 8.85 -13.64 0.87
CA VAL A 20 8.30 -12.50 1.61
C VAL A 20 8.68 -12.69 3.08
N LEU A 21 9.34 -11.69 3.65
CA LEU A 21 9.81 -11.71 5.04
C LEU A 21 9.12 -10.60 5.83
N THR A 22 8.62 -10.94 7.01
CA THR A 22 8.14 -9.95 7.98
C THR A 22 9.28 -9.52 8.88
N PRO A 23 9.63 -8.23 8.93
CA PRO A 23 10.71 -7.77 9.78
C PRO A 23 10.34 -7.84 11.25
N LEU A 24 11.27 -8.35 12.09
CA LEU A 24 11.08 -8.46 13.54
C LEU A 24 11.51 -7.20 14.30
N LYS A 25 12.37 -6.38 13.69
CA LYS A 25 12.90 -5.14 14.28
C LYS A 25 12.91 -4.06 13.21
N SER A 26 12.55 -2.85 13.63
CA SER A 26 12.66 -1.64 12.81
C SER A 26 14.06 -1.04 12.93
N GLY A 27 14.53 -0.40 11.87
CA GLY A 27 15.85 0.22 11.85
C GLY A 27 16.49 0.18 10.47
N LYS A 28 17.77 0.54 10.41
CA LYS A 28 18.55 0.43 9.19
C LYS A 28 19.20 -0.95 9.12
N PHE A 29 19.07 -1.58 7.97
CA PHE A 29 19.63 -2.90 7.69
C PHE A 29 20.45 -2.85 6.42
N ASN A 30 21.55 -3.59 6.41
CA ASN A 30 22.38 -3.74 5.23
C ASN A 30 21.85 -4.91 4.40
N PHE A 31 21.31 -4.58 3.24
CA PHE A 31 20.90 -5.56 2.24
C PHE A 31 22.09 -5.86 1.34
N THR A 32 22.74 -6.99 1.61
CA THR A 32 23.90 -7.46 0.85
C THR A 32 23.49 -8.11 -0.46
N ALA A 33 24.46 -8.26 -1.36
CA ALA A 33 24.30 -9.04 -2.59
C ALA A 33 23.87 -10.48 -2.27
N ALA A 34 23.05 -11.06 -3.15
CA ALA A 34 22.80 -12.49 -3.14
C ALA A 34 23.92 -13.22 -3.88
N GLU A 35 24.28 -14.39 -3.39
CA GLU A 35 25.22 -15.31 -4.05
C GLU A 35 24.42 -16.41 -4.73
N LEU A 36 24.73 -16.66 -5.99
CA LEU A 36 24.19 -17.76 -6.77
C LEU A 36 25.34 -18.68 -7.17
N SER A 37 25.19 -19.98 -6.93
CA SER A 37 26.09 -20.99 -7.48
C SER A 37 25.33 -21.95 -8.38
N TYR A 38 25.89 -22.28 -9.53
CA TYR A 38 25.32 -23.27 -10.45
C TYR A 38 26.39 -24.11 -11.13
N VAL A 39 26.01 -25.31 -11.55
CA VAL A 39 26.86 -26.21 -12.33
C VAL A 39 26.29 -26.28 -13.75
N PRO A 40 27.02 -25.81 -14.78
CA PRO A 40 26.49 -25.71 -16.14
C PRO A 40 26.30 -27.07 -16.84
N SER A 41 27.14 -28.06 -16.51
CA SER A 41 27.07 -29.40 -17.07
C SER A 41 27.62 -30.45 -16.09
N GLU A 42 27.20 -31.71 -16.24
CA GLU A 42 27.69 -32.81 -15.41
C GLU A 42 29.21 -32.95 -15.52
N GLY A 43 29.92 -32.84 -14.38
CA GLY A 43 31.38 -32.88 -14.31
C GLY A 43 32.09 -31.53 -14.48
N ALA A 44 31.37 -30.43 -14.71
CA ALA A 44 31.95 -29.08 -14.73
C ALA A 44 32.18 -28.52 -13.31
N GLN A 45 33.07 -27.54 -13.22
CA GLN A 45 33.31 -26.81 -11.97
C GLN A 45 32.13 -25.88 -11.65
N PRO A 46 31.74 -25.74 -10.37
CA PRO A 46 30.71 -24.80 -9.96
C PRO A 46 31.10 -23.35 -10.30
N GLN A 47 30.16 -22.60 -10.87
CA GLN A 47 30.30 -21.17 -11.13
C GLN A 47 29.55 -20.39 -10.06
N ILE A 48 30.20 -19.36 -9.51
CA ILE A 48 29.64 -18.47 -8.49
C ILE A 48 29.42 -17.10 -9.12
N GLY A 49 28.22 -16.55 -8.94
CA GLY A 49 27.84 -15.20 -9.34
C GLY A 49 27.25 -14.43 -8.16
N TYR A 50 27.38 -13.11 -8.21
CA TYR A 50 26.83 -12.21 -7.20
C TYR A 50 25.83 -11.24 -7.85
N THR A 51 24.74 -10.96 -7.17
CA THR A 51 23.80 -9.91 -7.58
C THR A 51 24.28 -8.55 -7.11
N SER A 52 23.72 -7.47 -7.66
CA SER A 52 23.86 -6.17 -7.01
C SER A 52 23.14 -6.19 -5.65
N GLY A 53 23.79 -5.60 -4.64
CA GLY A 53 23.21 -5.38 -3.32
C GLY A 53 22.55 -3.99 -3.25
N PRO A 54 21.30 -3.86 -2.77
CA PRO A 54 20.63 -2.57 -2.62
C PRO A 54 21.31 -1.60 -1.62
N GLY A 55 22.20 -2.10 -0.76
CA GLY A 55 22.91 -1.29 0.23
C GLY A 55 22.12 -1.14 1.53
N GLU A 56 22.32 -0.03 2.24
CA GLU A 56 21.60 0.26 3.49
C GLU A 56 20.15 0.66 3.18
N GLY A 57 19.19 -0.12 3.68
CA GLY A 57 17.76 0.17 3.55
C GLY A 57 17.11 0.32 4.93
N GLY A 58 16.12 1.21 5.02
CA GLY A 58 15.37 1.45 6.24
C GLY A 58 14.11 0.59 6.31
N ILE A 59 13.97 -0.17 7.39
CA ILE A 59 12.70 -0.83 7.75
C ILE A 59 11.97 0.09 8.72
N MET A 60 10.81 0.59 8.28
CA MET A 60 10.01 1.52 9.06
C MET A 60 9.35 0.81 10.27
N PRO A 61 9.30 1.45 11.46
CA PRO A 61 8.54 0.95 12.58
C PRO A 61 7.05 0.77 12.25
N GLU A 62 6.43 -0.28 12.77
CA GLU A 62 5.01 -0.59 12.57
C GLU A 62 4.12 0.60 12.94
N ARG A 63 4.36 1.25 14.09
CA ARG A 63 3.62 2.45 14.50
C ARG A 63 3.69 3.59 13.47
N ASP A 64 4.86 3.80 12.86
CA ASP A 64 5.02 4.84 11.83
C ASP A 64 4.42 4.43 10.49
N TYR A 65 4.38 3.12 10.22
CA TYR A 65 3.64 2.53 9.10
C TYR A 65 2.14 2.75 9.26
N ASP A 66 1.57 2.35 10.40
CA ASP A 66 0.14 2.52 10.68
C ASP A 66 -0.26 3.98 10.62
N ARG A 67 0.54 4.90 11.17
CA ARG A 67 0.22 6.33 11.08
C ARG A 67 0.14 6.84 9.63
N LYS A 68 0.95 6.29 8.72
CA LYS A 68 0.99 6.74 7.31
C LYS A 68 -0.01 6.01 6.42
N PHE A 69 -0.28 4.74 6.71
CA PHE A 69 -0.98 3.83 5.82
C PHE A 69 -2.25 3.23 6.41
N SER A 70 -2.58 3.52 7.68
CA SER A 70 -3.83 3.05 8.28
C SER A 70 -5.03 3.66 7.54
N PRO A 71 -6.02 2.84 7.17
CA PRO A 71 -7.25 3.34 6.56
C PRO A 71 -8.10 4.05 7.63
N HIS A 72 -8.11 5.38 7.60
CA HIS A 72 -8.85 6.23 8.55
C HIS A 72 -10.38 6.23 8.31
N ILE A 73 -10.96 5.19 7.72
CA ILE A 73 -12.35 5.19 7.21
C ILE A 73 -13.36 5.59 8.29
N LEU A 74 -13.20 5.09 9.52
CA LEU A 74 -14.07 5.41 10.64
C LEU A 74 -13.98 6.89 11.04
N ASP A 75 -12.79 7.47 11.03
CA ASP A 75 -12.58 8.89 11.35
C ASP A 75 -13.22 9.79 10.29
N TRP A 76 -13.10 9.41 9.01
CA TRP A 76 -13.76 10.12 7.91
C TRP A 76 -15.29 10.02 8.00
N ALA A 77 -15.82 8.85 8.36
CA ALA A 77 -17.25 8.66 8.59
C ALA A 77 -17.75 9.51 9.77
N ALA A 78 -17.02 9.52 10.89
CA ALA A 78 -17.33 10.34 12.04
C ALA A 78 -17.33 11.83 11.68
N PHE A 79 -16.32 12.29 10.94
CA PHE A 79 -16.25 13.67 10.44
C PHE A 79 -17.46 14.03 9.58
N ALA A 80 -17.87 13.14 8.66
CA ALA A 80 -19.06 13.34 7.85
C ALA A 80 -20.32 13.46 8.74
N VAL A 81 -20.53 12.55 9.68
CA VAL A 81 -21.68 12.57 10.59
C VAL A 81 -21.71 13.83 11.46
N MET A 82 -20.56 14.32 11.93
CA MET A 82 -20.49 15.52 12.77
C MET A 82 -20.70 16.82 11.99
N THR A 83 -20.27 16.88 10.72
CA THR A 83 -20.39 18.09 9.89
C THR A 83 -21.73 18.20 9.15
N LEU A 84 -22.38 17.06 8.88
CA LEU A 84 -23.66 16.99 8.17
C LEU A 84 -24.79 17.79 8.85
N PRO A 85 -24.97 17.81 10.19
CA PRO A 85 -25.99 18.65 10.82
C PRO A 85 -25.74 20.14 10.60
N SER A 86 -24.49 20.58 10.77
CA SER A 86 -24.08 21.98 10.65
C SER A 86 -24.24 22.52 9.23
N ILE A 87 -24.10 21.68 8.20
CA ILE A 87 -24.31 22.06 6.80
C ILE A 87 -25.76 21.80 6.37
N GLY A 88 -26.31 20.65 6.77
CA GLY A 88 -27.60 20.14 6.33
C GLY A 88 -28.79 20.91 6.90
N ILE A 89 -28.76 21.28 8.19
CA ILE A 89 -29.87 22.03 8.80
C ILE A 89 -30.02 23.42 8.16
N PRO A 90 -28.96 24.24 8.02
CA PRO A 90 -29.07 25.53 7.32
C PRO A 90 -29.51 25.38 5.86
N LEU A 91 -28.99 24.37 5.14
CA LEU A 91 -29.36 24.10 3.75
C LEU A 91 -30.85 23.74 3.63
N MET A 92 -31.36 22.89 4.51
CA MET A 92 -32.77 22.46 4.52
C MET A 92 -33.70 23.65 4.81
N LEU A 93 -33.36 24.46 5.82
CA LEU A 93 -34.10 25.67 6.16
C LEU A 93 -34.13 26.65 4.99
N TRP A 94 -32.97 26.92 4.37
CA TRP A 94 -32.88 27.77 3.18
C TRP A 94 -33.70 27.23 2.01
N TYR A 95 -33.63 25.93 1.73
CA TYR A 95 -34.35 25.31 0.63
C TYR A 95 -35.87 25.43 0.81
N SER A 96 -36.37 25.19 2.03
CA SER A 96 -37.80 25.33 2.36
C SER A 96 -38.28 26.77 2.20
N SER A 97 -37.49 27.74 2.68
CA SER A 97 -37.76 29.17 2.56
C SER A 97 -37.80 29.61 1.09
N ASN A 98 -36.74 29.30 0.34
CA ASN A 98 -36.61 29.67 -1.06
C ASN A 98 -37.75 29.08 -1.91
N ARG A 99 -38.15 27.83 -1.66
CA ARG A 99 -39.30 27.22 -2.34
C ARG A 99 -40.60 27.96 -2.08
N LYS A 100 -40.86 28.36 -0.82
CA LYS A 100 -42.08 29.10 -0.44
C LYS A 100 -42.12 30.48 -1.11
N TYR A 101 -41.03 31.25 -1.04
CA TYR A 101 -40.98 32.60 -1.63
C TYR A 101 -40.93 32.60 -3.16
N ARG A 102 -40.40 31.55 -3.80
CA ARG A 102 -40.48 31.37 -5.26
C ARG A 102 -41.90 31.06 -5.75
N ILE A 103 -42.69 30.31 -4.98
CA ILE A 103 -44.08 29.98 -5.36
C ILE A 103 -44.98 31.21 -5.15
N SER A 104 -44.86 31.90 -4.02
CA SER A 104 -45.66 33.12 -3.75
C SER A 104 -45.33 34.29 -4.68
N SER A 105 -44.07 34.44 -5.13
CA SER A 105 -43.71 35.47 -6.11
C SER A 105 -44.25 35.19 -7.52
N LYS A 106 -44.45 33.90 -7.90
CA LYS A 106 -45.16 33.54 -9.13
C LYS A 106 -46.68 33.70 -9.00
N ALA A 107 -47.27 33.41 -7.84
CA ALA A 107 -48.72 33.56 -7.61
C ALA A 107 -49.19 35.02 -7.56
N LYS A 108 -48.32 35.97 -7.16
CA LYS A 108 -48.60 37.42 -7.19
C LYS A 108 -48.40 38.07 -8.57
N LYS A 109 -48.05 37.31 -9.60
CA LYS A 109 -47.74 37.82 -10.95
C LYS A 109 -48.95 37.79 -11.92
N HIS A 110 -50.17 37.77 -11.39
CA HIS A 110 -51.39 37.70 -12.17
C HIS A 110 -52.43 38.73 -11.68
#